data_AF-A0A7W0GYC8-F1
#
_entry.id   AF-A0A7W0GYC8-F1
#
_cell.length_a   1.000
_cell.length_b   1.000
_cell.length_c   1.000
_cell.angle_alpha   90.00
_cell.angle_beta   90.00
_cell.angle_gamma   90.00
#
_symmetry.space_group_name_H-M   'P 1'
#
loop_
_entity.id
_entity.type
_entity.pdbx_description
1 polymer ?
#
loop_
_entity_poly.entity_id
_entity_poly.type
_entity_poly.pdbx_seq_one_letter_code
_entity_poly.pdbx_strand_id
1 'polypeptide(L)'
;MSAKVARLRTLGLLAALSSACDSESLAPEPSSPSLSLTAPVCETITFNEFGHSQAINSLSLFGLSLTVTTTAGDAPSANQAVAFNTNNTTHPDFDLRHSGTGATCSACAGLGRLAVILDGRGFGGHGDSDGGGTIAITGFAGQGTFSVRQFKAIDQEAPPEEEAITLFADGSQVGASSGLGDGSVETVNTSSNSFANSLEFVFDGSGGVDDIKVCREGREEGGDGCTPGYWKQPHHFDSWADPYDPTDLFSDHFENAFPGLTLLQVLQNGGGGLNALGRHTVAALLNSASGGVSFELSPSEVINAFNGVFPGSKSQYESLKNRFAGLNERLCPLN
;
A
#
# COMPACT_ATOMS: atom_id res chain seq x y z
N MET A 1 43.88 -63.47 15.80
CA MET A 1 43.07 -63.98 14.67
C MET A 1 43.34 -63.03 13.49
N SER A 2 44.40 -63.32 12.71
CA SER A 2 44.36 -63.99 11.40
C SER A 2 43.61 -63.15 10.35
N ALA A 3 44.33 -62.37 9.51
CA ALA A 3 44.78 -62.73 8.14
C ALA A 3 43.63 -62.62 7.11
N LYS A 4 43.73 -62.21 5.84
CA LYS A 4 44.76 -61.92 4.82
C LYS A 4 43.96 -61.31 3.63
N VAL A 5 44.40 -60.24 2.95
CA VAL A 5 45.13 -60.22 1.65
C VAL A 5 44.45 -60.96 0.48
N ALA A 6 44.12 -60.24 -0.62
CA ALA A 6 44.61 -60.42 -2.01
C ALA A 6 43.76 -59.57 -3.01
N ARG A 7 44.26 -58.58 -3.77
CA ARG A 7 45.21 -58.53 -4.92
C ARG A 7 44.75 -59.27 -6.19
N LEU A 8 44.58 -58.54 -7.32
CA LEU A 8 45.24 -58.68 -8.66
C LEU A 8 44.39 -57.98 -9.77
N ARG A 9 44.95 -57.00 -10.52
CA ARG A 9 45.58 -57.09 -11.89
C ARG A 9 44.54 -57.19 -13.03
N THR A 10 44.65 -56.62 -14.24
CA THR A 10 45.69 -55.90 -15.01
C THR A 10 45.06 -55.38 -16.34
N LEU A 11 45.63 -54.29 -16.87
CA LEU A 11 45.67 -53.72 -18.25
C LEU A 11 44.69 -54.19 -19.35
N GLY A 12 44.15 -53.20 -20.07
CA GLY A 12 43.70 -53.32 -21.46
C GLY A 12 43.86 -51.97 -22.19
N LEU A 13 44.92 -51.86 -22.99
CA LEU A 13 45.27 -50.77 -23.89
C LEU A 13 44.36 -50.84 -25.14
N LEU A 14 43.69 -49.76 -25.53
CA LEU A 14 43.20 -49.60 -26.91
C LEU A 14 43.40 -48.15 -27.38
N ALA A 15 44.24 -48.00 -28.39
CA ALA A 15 44.35 -46.82 -29.22
C ALA A 15 43.53 -47.04 -30.49
N ALA A 16 42.72 -46.05 -30.88
CA ALA A 16 42.17 -45.85 -32.23
C ALA A 16 41.69 -44.39 -32.31
N LEU A 17 42.40 -43.55 -33.04
CA LEU A 17 42.07 -43.07 -34.39
C LEU A 17 41.18 -41.82 -34.40
N SER A 18 41.85 -40.73 -34.74
CA SER A 18 41.41 -39.44 -35.28
C SER A 18 40.03 -39.40 -35.93
N SER A 19 39.24 -38.40 -35.53
CA SER A 19 38.32 -37.68 -36.41
C SER A 19 38.25 -36.24 -35.93
N ALA A 20 38.93 -35.35 -36.67
CA ALA A 20 38.70 -33.92 -36.56
C ALA A 20 37.34 -33.61 -37.20
N CYS A 21 36.42 -33.06 -36.42
CA CYS A 21 35.28 -32.31 -36.95
C CYS A 21 35.29 -30.96 -36.23
N ASP A 22 35.35 -29.91 -37.04
CA ASP A 22 35.26 -28.51 -36.65
C ASP A 22 34.07 -28.27 -35.73
N SER A 23 34.36 -27.84 -34.49
CA SER A 23 33.36 -27.23 -33.61
C SER A 23 33.40 -25.74 -33.87
N GLU A 24 32.49 -25.28 -34.74
CA GLU A 24 32.13 -23.88 -34.87
C GLU A 24 31.87 -23.29 -33.48
N SER A 25 32.63 -22.26 -33.11
CA SER A 25 32.51 -21.53 -31.86
C SER A 25 31.15 -20.81 -31.83
N LEU A 26 30.12 -21.45 -31.29
CA LEU A 26 28.89 -20.78 -30.90
C LEU A 26 29.25 -19.75 -29.82
N ALA A 27 29.00 -18.48 -30.14
CA ALA A 27 29.08 -17.39 -29.17
C ALA A 27 28.24 -17.74 -27.92
N PRO A 28 28.66 -17.36 -26.70
CA PRO A 28 27.83 -17.55 -25.53
C PRO A 28 26.49 -16.84 -25.75
N GLU A 29 25.39 -17.56 -25.52
CA GLU A 29 24.06 -16.94 -25.51
C GLU A 29 24.08 -15.73 -24.57
N PRO A 30 23.41 -14.62 -24.92
CA PRO A 30 23.29 -13.49 -24.03
C PRO A 30 22.62 -13.98 -22.76
N SER A 31 23.37 -13.96 -21.65
CA SER A 31 22.87 -14.21 -20.32
C SER A 31 21.62 -13.36 -20.10
N SER A 32 20.49 -14.02 -19.84
CA SER A 32 19.25 -13.35 -19.46
C SER A 32 19.56 -12.31 -18.37
N PRO A 33 19.05 -11.07 -18.47
CA PRO A 33 19.28 -10.08 -17.44
C PRO A 33 18.74 -10.64 -16.11
N SER A 34 19.63 -10.79 -15.14
CA SER A 34 19.24 -11.11 -13.77
C SER A 34 18.35 -9.98 -13.29
N LEU A 35 17.08 -10.29 -13.02
CA LEU A 35 16.12 -9.38 -12.40
C LEU A 35 16.77 -8.77 -11.14
N SER A 36 17.14 -7.50 -11.19
CA SER A 36 17.66 -6.77 -10.05
C SER A 36 16.47 -6.19 -9.30
N LEU A 37 16.03 -6.86 -8.23
CA LEU A 37 14.96 -6.38 -7.35
C LEU A 37 15.33 -4.98 -6.82
N THR A 38 14.54 -3.95 -7.18
CA THR A 38 14.72 -2.59 -6.64
C THR A 38 14.17 -2.48 -5.22
N ALA A 39 14.60 -1.43 -4.50
CA ALA A 39 14.19 -1.21 -3.12
C ALA A 39 12.66 -1.06 -3.02
N PRO A 40 12.03 -1.61 -1.97
CA PRO A 40 10.58 -1.52 -1.80
C PRO A 40 10.13 -0.06 -1.62
N VAL A 41 9.03 0.30 -2.28
CA VAL A 41 8.37 1.60 -2.12
C VAL A 41 7.41 1.51 -0.94
N CYS A 42 7.44 2.48 -0.05
CA CYS A 42 6.63 2.50 1.17
C CYS A 42 5.76 3.76 1.27
N GLU A 43 4.52 3.58 1.69
CA GLU A 43 3.62 4.64 2.13
C GLU A 43 3.16 4.37 3.57
N THR A 44 2.83 5.43 4.30
CA THR A 44 2.36 5.32 5.68
C THR A 44 0.89 5.70 5.73
N ILE A 45 0.06 4.80 6.24
CA ILE A 45 -1.31 5.14 6.61
C ILE A 45 -1.24 5.94 7.91
N THR A 46 -1.77 7.16 7.86
CA THR A 46 -2.04 8.00 9.04
C THR A 46 -3.53 8.29 9.06
N PHE A 47 -4.07 8.77 10.19
CA PHE A 47 -5.49 9.14 10.27
C PHE A 47 -5.71 10.66 10.34
N ASN A 48 -4.71 11.45 9.96
CA ASN A 48 -4.68 12.90 10.13
C ASN A 48 -5.62 13.70 9.23
N GLU A 49 -6.12 13.07 8.18
CA GLU A 49 -7.15 13.59 7.28
C GLU A 49 -8.55 13.56 7.89
N PHE A 50 -8.76 12.76 8.94
CA PHE A 50 -10.04 12.64 9.63
C PHE A 50 -10.19 13.69 10.74
N GLY A 51 -11.43 14.14 10.94
CA GLY A 51 -11.84 14.91 12.10
C GLY A 51 -11.92 14.04 13.37
N HIS A 52 -11.86 14.67 14.54
CA HIS A 52 -12.08 13.95 15.79
C HIS A 52 -13.48 13.31 15.82
N SER A 53 -13.56 12.04 16.24
CA SER A 53 -14.75 11.18 16.21
C SER A 53 -15.32 10.92 14.81
N GLN A 54 -14.59 11.26 13.75
CA GLN A 54 -15.03 10.91 12.40
C GLN A 54 -14.82 9.42 12.16
N ALA A 55 -15.86 8.76 11.63
CA ALA A 55 -15.79 7.37 11.19
C ALA A 55 -14.72 7.16 10.11
N ILE A 56 -13.91 6.14 10.29
CA ILE A 56 -12.91 5.67 9.34
C ILE A 56 -13.51 4.48 8.60
N ASN A 57 -14.17 4.73 7.47
CA ASN A 57 -14.78 3.68 6.65
C ASN A 57 -13.93 3.32 5.42
N SER A 58 -13.01 4.22 5.03
CA SER A 58 -12.16 4.06 3.85
C SER A 58 -10.84 4.77 4.03
N LEU A 59 -9.76 4.21 3.48
CA LEU A 59 -8.42 4.78 3.47
C LEU A 59 -7.86 4.82 2.04
N SER A 60 -6.83 5.63 1.82
CA SER A 60 -6.08 5.63 0.56
C SER A 60 -4.64 5.19 0.81
N LEU A 61 -4.16 4.19 0.07
CA LEU A 61 -2.77 3.74 0.12
C LEU A 61 -2.29 3.34 -1.27
N PHE A 62 -1.18 3.91 -1.73
CA PHE A 62 -0.70 3.76 -3.10
C PHE A 62 -1.73 4.17 -4.17
N GLY A 63 -2.76 4.94 -3.80
CA GLY A 63 -3.91 5.27 -4.66
C GLY A 63 -5.01 4.20 -4.67
N LEU A 64 -4.86 3.12 -3.91
CA LEU A 64 -5.92 2.14 -3.69
C LEU A 64 -6.95 2.73 -2.73
N SER A 65 -8.24 2.54 -3.03
CA SER A 65 -9.31 2.77 -2.07
C SER A 65 -9.47 1.50 -1.21
N LEU A 66 -9.02 1.59 0.04
CA LEU A 66 -9.11 0.51 1.01
C LEU A 66 -10.38 0.67 1.83
N THR A 67 -11.02 -0.45 2.17
CA THR A 67 -12.21 -0.47 3.04
C THR A 67 -11.80 -0.79 4.46
N VAL A 68 -12.34 -0.04 5.42
CA VAL A 68 -12.14 -0.27 6.85
C VAL A 68 -13.44 -0.79 7.44
N THR A 69 -13.36 -1.91 8.15
CA THR A 69 -14.47 -2.52 8.87
C THR A 69 -14.11 -2.73 10.32
N THR A 70 -15.12 -2.74 11.18
CA THR A 70 -14.94 -2.92 12.62
C THR A 70 -15.83 -4.06 13.11
N THR A 71 -15.23 -4.94 13.90
CA THR A 71 -15.97 -5.98 14.64
C THR A 71 -15.86 -5.67 16.11
N ALA A 72 -16.98 -5.77 16.82
CA ALA A 72 -17.02 -5.62 18.27
C ALA A 72 -16.32 -6.81 18.95
N GLY A 73 -15.48 -6.53 19.94
CA GLY A 73 -15.07 -7.55 20.92
C GLY A 73 -16.16 -7.75 21.98
N ASP A 74 -15.79 -7.77 23.25
CA ASP A 74 -16.70 -7.99 24.39
C ASP A 74 -17.56 -6.76 24.74
N ALA A 75 -17.34 -5.63 24.06
CA ALA A 75 -18.11 -4.41 24.26
C ALA A 75 -19.53 -4.48 23.64
N PRO A 76 -20.52 -3.78 24.23
CA PRO A 76 -21.90 -3.77 23.74
C PRO A 76 -22.03 -3.23 22.31
N SER A 77 -23.07 -3.67 21.61
CA SER A 77 -23.30 -3.51 20.17
C SER A 77 -23.39 -2.04 19.69
N ALA A 78 -22.25 -1.39 19.45
CA ALA A 78 -22.06 -0.22 18.58
C ALA A 78 -20.57 0.13 18.50
N ASN A 79 -19.79 -0.69 17.80
CA ASN A 79 -18.35 -0.48 17.65
C ASN A 79 -18.02 0.06 16.25
N GLN A 80 -17.25 1.15 16.19
CA GLN A 80 -16.82 1.77 14.95
C GLN A 80 -15.39 2.28 15.05
N ALA A 81 -14.57 1.99 14.04
CA ALA A 81 -13.27 2.64 13.88
C ALA A 81 -13.47 4.15 13.66
N VAL A 82 -12.91 4.96 14.54
CA VAL A 82 -12.96 6.42 14.43
C VAL A 82 -11.58 7.03 14.64
N ALA A 83 -11.41 8.25 14.15
CA ALA A 83 -10.20 9.02 14.42
C ALA A 83 -10.29 9.74 15.77
N PHE A 84 -9.39 9.39 16.70
CA PHE A 84 -9.21 10.10 17.95
C PHE A 84 -8.11 11.15 17.81
N ASN A 85 -8.30 12.35 18.35
CA ASN A 85 -7.33 13.45 18.21
C ASN A 85 -6.54 13.57 19.51
N THR A 86 -5.31 13.08 19.49
CA THR A 86 -4.45 13.09 20.68
C THR A 86 -3.99 14.47 21.08
N ASN A 87 -4.06 15.46 20.19
CA ASN A 87 -3.63 16.83 20.50
C ASN A 87 -4.70 17.66 21.20
N ASN A 88 -5.91 17.12 21.36
CA ASN A 88 -6.99 17.82 22.07
C ASN A 88 -7.01 17.40 23.55
N THR A 89 -6.97 18.39 24.44
CA THR A 89 -6.83 18.18 25.89
C THR A 89 -8.15 18.21 26.65
N THR A 90 -9.29 18.36 25.96
CA THR A 90 -10.61 18.55 26.58
C THR A 90 -11.56 17.36 26.40
N HIS A 91 -11.04 16.15 26.16
CA HIS A 91 -11.89 14.97 26.03
C HIS A 91 -12.21 14.36 27.40
N PRO A 92 -13.46 13.87 27.61
CA PRO A 92 -13.84 13.12 28.81
C PRO A 92 -13.10 11.78 28.96
N ASP A 93 -12.54 11.28 27.86
CA ASP A 93 -11.75 10.06 27.79
C ASP A 93 -10.34 10.26 28.36
N PHE A 94 -10.00 9.52 29.41
CA PHE A 94 -8.80 9.79 30.22
C PHE A 94 -7.57 8.98 29.79
N ASP A 95 -7.80 7.76 29.31
CA ASP A 95 -6.81 6.81 28.77
C ASP A 95 -6.00 7.38 27.58
N LEU A 96 -6.65 7.95 26.58
CA LEU A 96 -5.97 8.45 25.38
C LEU A 96 -5.53 9.91 25.49
N ARG A 97 -5.78 10.55 26.63
CA ARG A 97 -5.43 11.94 26.88
C ARG A 97 -3.95 12.10 27.19
N HIS A 98 -3.29 13.02 26.49
CA HIS A 98 -1.85 13.24 26.66
C HIS A 98 -1.44 14.24 27.74
N SER A 99 -2.37 15.05 28.25
CA SER A 99 -2.06 16.06 29.27
C SER A 99 -3.30 16.47 30.08
N GLY A 100 -3.07 16.92 31.32
CA GLY A 100 -4.13 17.29 32.27
C GLY A 100 -4.36 16.22 33.33
N THR A 101 -5.22 16.50 34.31
CA THR A 101 -5.52 15.55 35.39
C THR A 101 -6.14 14.27 34.84
N GLY A 102 -5.55 13.12 35.17
CA GLY A 102 -6.03 11.80 34.73
C GLY A 102 -5.48 11.32 33.38
N ALA A 103 -4.64 12.10 32.70
CA ALA A 103 -3.99 11.68 31.45
C ALA A 103 -3.04 10.50 31.68
N THR A 104 -3.22 9.41 30.92
CA THR A 104 -2.32 8.23 30.98
C THR A 104 -1.36 8.18 29.78
N CYS A 105 -1.74 8.70 28.60
CA CYS A 105 -0.85 8.71 27.44
C CYS A 105 0.06 9.95 27.31
N SER A 106 0.96 10.20 28.26
CA SER A 106 1.82 11.41 28.21
C SER A 106 2.66 11.55 26.92
N ALA A 107 2.98 10.42 26.27
CA ALA A 107 3.72 10.36 25.01
C ALA A 107 2.87 10.58 23.75
N CYS A 108 1.53 10.61 23.86
CA CYS A 108 0.62 10.83 22.73
C CYS A 108 0.66 12.26 22.15
N ALA A 109 1.36 13.19 22.82
CA ALA A 109 1.50 14.56 22.39
C ALA A 109 2.13 14.65 21.00
N GLY A 110 1.44 15.31 20.06
CA GLY A 110 1.96 15.54 18.70
C GLY A 110 1.74 14.38 17.72
N LEU A 111 1.10 13.28 18.13
CA LEU A 111 0.80 12.17 17.21
C LEU A 111 -0.27 12.53 16.16
N GLY A 112 -1.16 13.48 16.47
CA GLY A 112 -2.23 13.83 15.55
C GLY A 112 -3.45 12.98 15.79
N ARG A 113 -3.78 12.09 14.84
CA ARG A 113 -4.99 11.28 14.89
C ARG A 113 -4.67 9.80 14.87
N LEU A 114 -5.21 9.07 15.84
CA LEU A 114 -5.12 7.62 15.95
C LEU A 114 -6.42 6.98 15.47
N ALA A 115 -6.38 5.76 14.95
CA ALA A 115 -7.56 4.93 14.84
C ALA A 115 -7.82 4.21 16.18
N VAL A 116 -9.04 4.32 16.68
CA VAL A 116 -9.53 3.66 17.90
C VAL A 116 -10.87 2.99 17.60
N ILE A 117 -11.25 1.99 18.41
CA ILE A 117 -12.60 1.42 18.36
C ILE A 117 -13.47 2.21 19.33
N LEU A 118 -14.37 3.04 18.81
CA LEU A 118 -15.36 3.76 19.60
C LEU A 118 -16.50 2.83 19.95
N ASP A 119 -16.91 2.80 21.21
CA ASP A 119 -18.09 2.05 21.64
C ASP A 119 -19.40 2.88 21.62
N GLY A 120 -20.50 2.25 21.99
CA GLY A 120 -21.82 2.87 22.00
C GLY A 120 -22.02 4.03 23.00
N ARG A 121 -21.11 4.22 23.96
CA ARG A 121 -21.11 5.33 24.93
C ARG A 121 -20.47 6.59 24.35
N GLY A 122 -19.69 6.45 23.27
CA GLY A 122 -18.92 7.54 22.68
C GLY A 122 -17.80 8.04 23.61
N PHE A 123 -17.12 9.13 23.23
CA PHE A 123 -16.06 9.74 24.05
C PHE A 123 -16.53 10.42 25.36
N GLY A 124 -17.71 10.07 25.89
CA GLY A 124 -18.35 10.70 27.04
C GLY A 124 -17.97 10.10 28.41
N GLY A 125 -17.23 8.99 28.46
CA GLY A 125 -16.84 8.34 29.71
C GLY A 125 -15.74 7.29 29.59
N HIS A 126 -15.68 6.58 28.46
CA HIS A 126 -14.66 5.60 28.04
C HIS A 126 -14.83 5.52 26.52
N GLY A 127 -14.03 6.29 25.79
CA GLY A 127 -14.28 6.65 24.41
C GLY A 127 -13.60 5.74 23.41
N ASP A 128 -12.57 5.02 23.80
CA ASP A 128 -12.24 3.75 23.21
C ASP A 128 -12.96 2.60 23.94
N SER A 129 -12.99 1.45 23.28
CA SER A 129 -13.79 0.31 23.71
C SER A 129 -13.01 -0.54 24.71
N ASP A 130 -13.39 -0.49 25.99
CA ASP A 130 -12.87 -1.41 27.03
C ASP A 130 -13.06 -2.91 26.69
N GLY A 131 -13.87 -3.25 25.68
CA GLY A 131 -14.04 -4.64 25.21
C GLY A 131 -13.32 -4.92 23.91
N GLY A 132 -12.55 -3.95 23.41
CA GLY A 132 -11.71 -4.06 22.22
C GLY A 132 -12.50 -4.43 20.98
N GLY A 133 -11.92 -5.34 20.20
CA GLY A 133 -12.45 -5.82 18.94
C GLY A 133 -11.44 -5.73 17.83
N THR A 134 -11.92 -5.53 16.61
CA THR A 134 -11.08 -5.64 15.43
C THR A 134 -11.27 -4.45 14.50
N ILE A 135 -10.16 -3.89 14.00
CA ILE A 135 -10.14 -2.99 12.85
C ILE A 135 -9.50 -3.75 11.67
N ALA A 136 -10.30 -4.08 10.67
CA ALA A 136 -9.85 -4.77 9.47
C ALA A 136 -9.78 -3.82 8.26
N ILE A 137 -8.63 -3.80 7.60
CA ILE A 137 -8.35 -3.04 6.38
C ILE A 137 -8.27 -4.02 5.22
N THR A 138 -9.14 -3.86 4.23
CA THR A 138 -9.27 -4.72 3.05
C THR A 138 -9.22 -3.89 1.76
N GLY A 139 -9.19 -4.56 0.60
CA GLY A 139 -9.06 -3.90 -0.71
C GLY A 139 -7.70 -4.08 -1.39
N PHE A 140 -6.82 -4.91 -0.80
CA PHE A 140 -5.51 -5.25 -1.37
C PHE A 140 -5.59 -6.34 -2.44
N ALA A 141 -6.65 -7.16 -2.42
CA ALA A 141 -6.79 -8.31 -3.30
C ALA A 141 -6.66 -7.93 -4.78
N GLY A 142 -5.78 -8.63 -5.50
CA GLY A 142 -5.49 -8.37 -6.91
C GLY A 142 -4.56 -7.18 -7.19
N GLN A 143 -4.08 -6.46 -6.16
CA GLN A 143 -3.20 -5.29 -6.31
C GLN A 143 -1.69 -5.63 -6.17
N GLY A 144 -1.36 -6.93 -6.11
CA GLY A 144 0.00 -7.42 -5.91
C GLY A 144 0.28 -7.80 -4.46
N THR A 145 1.56 -7.86 -4.12
CA THR A 145 2.03 -8.25 -2.78
C THR A 145 2.56 -7.03 -2.05
N PHE A 146 2.14 -6.90 -0.79
CA PHE A 146 2.53 -5.84 0.13
C PHE A 146 3.31 -6.44 1.30
N SER A 147 3.99 -5.60 2.06
CA SER A 147 4.61 -5.94 3.33
C SER A 147 4.35 -4.81 4.31
N VAL A 148 3.84 -5.10 5.50
CA VAL A 148 3.87 -4.14 6.59
C VAL A 148 5.26 -4.16 7.22
N ARG A 149 5.79 -3.00 7.59
CA ARG A 149 7.13 -2.86 8.21
C ARG A 149 7.07 -2.45 9.67
N GLN A 150 6.13 -1.59 9.99
CA GLN A 150 5.93 -1.09 11.34
C GLN A 150 4.54 -0.46 11.48
N PHE A 151 4.11 -0.29 12.71
CA PHE A 151 2.99 0.55 13.10
C PHE A 151 3.27 1.14 14.49
N LYS A 152 2.52 2.18 14.86
CA LYS A 152 2.46 2.65 16.24
C LYS A 152 1.25 2.04 16.93
N ALA A 153 1.46 1.62 18.18
CA ALA A 153 0.42 1.14 19.07
C ALA A 153 0.46 1.94 20.37
N ILE A 154 -0.71 2.19 20.93
CA ILE A 154 -0.92 2.72 22.27
C ILE A 154 -1.87 1.78 22.96
N ASP A 155 -1.40 1.19 24.06
CA ASP A 155 -2.02 0.10 24.80
C ASP A 155 -2.18 0.58 26.25
N GLN A 156 -3.41 0.67 26.74
CA GLN A 156 -3.74 1.42 27.96
C GLN A 156 -4.05 0.52 29.17
N GLU A 157 -4.22 -0.78 28.95
CA GLU A 157 -4.73 -1.71 29.94
C GLU A 157 -3.73 -2.82 30.24
N ALA A 158 -3.32 -2.91 31.51
CA ALA A 158 -2.23 -3.78 31.92
C ALA A 158 -2.75 -5.20 32.28
N PRO A 159 -1.91 -6.24 32.14
CA PRO A 159 -2.24 -7.59 32.55
C PRO A 159 -2.62 -7.65 34.05
N PRO A 160 -3.56 -8.51 34.45
CA PRO A 160 -4.11 -9.66 33.71
C PRO A 160 -5.43 -9.37 32.99
N GLU A 161 -5.85 -8.11 32.91
CA GLU A 161 -7.20 -7.77 32.43
C GLU A 161 -7.28 -7.87 30.90
N GLU A 162 -6.20 -7.53 30.17
CA GLU A 162 -6.19 -7.47 28.69
C GLU A 162 -4.80 -7.79 28.09
N GLU A 163 -4.78 -8.22 26.82
CA GLU A 163 -3.58 -8.57 26.03
C GLU A 163 -3.13 -7.47 25.04
N ALA A 164 -1.93 -7.66 24.48
CA ALA A 164 -1.32 -6.76 23.51
C ALA A 164 -2.19 -6.52 22.24
N ILE A 165 -2.19 -5.28 21.75
CA ILE A 165 -2.72 -4.94 20.43
C ILE A 165 -1.90 -5.68 19.36
N THR A 166 -2.58 -6.55 18.61
CA THR A 166 -1.93 -7.49 17.68
C THR A 166 -2.31 -7.20 16.25
N LEU A 167 -1.31 -7.19 15.35
CA LEU A 167 -1.51 -7.06 13.91
C LEU A 167 -1.41 -8.42 13.23
N PHE A 168 -2.42 -8.76 12.44
CA PHE A 168 -2.44 -9.89 11.51
C PHE A 168 -2.40 -9.38 10.07
N ALA A 169 -1.67 -10.10 9.22
CA ALA A 169 -1.66 -9.90 7.77
C ALA A 169 -2.06 -11.22 7.10
N ASP A 170 -3.13 -11.21 6.31
CA ASP A 170 -3.75 -12.41 5.74
C ASP A 170 -3.97 -13.54 6.79
N GLY A 171 -4.40 -13.15 8.00
CA GLY A 171 -4.66 -14.06 9.12
C GLY A 171 -3.42 -14.57 9.87
N SER A 172 -2.21 -14.19 9.46
CA SER A 172 -0.96 -14.53 10.17
C SER A 172 -0.53 -13.37 11.06
N GLN A 173 -0.23 -13.62 12.34
CA GLN A 173 0.27 -12.59 13.25
C GLN A 173 1.65 -12.09 12.79
N VAL A 174 1.81 -10.78 12.64
CA VAL A 174 3.04 -10.16 12.12
C VAL A 174 3.70 -9.17 13.09
N GLY A 175 2.98 -8.72 14.11
CA GLY A 175 3.50 -7.87 15.20
C GLY A 175 2.49 -7.72 16.33
N ALA A 176 2.95 -7.34 17.52
CA ALA A 176 2.13 -7.03 18.68
C ALA A 176 2.81 -5.94 19.53
N SER A 177 2.02 -5.14 20.27
CA SER A 177 2.53 -4.26 21.33
C SER A 177 3.15 -5.08 22.48
N SER A 178 3.74 -4.39 23.46
CA SER A 178 4.32 -5.04 24.64
C SER A 178 3.27 -5.67 25.58
N GLY A 179 2.00 -5.26 25.49
CA GLY A 179 0.96 -5.67 26.43
C GLY A 179 1.22 -5.14 27.84
N LEU A 180 1.93 -4.01 27.98
CA LEU A 180 2.22 -3.42 29.29
C LEU A 180 1.06 -2.59 29.83
N GLY A 181 0.17 -2.10 28.96
CA GLY A 181 -0.96 -1.27 29.37
C GLY A 181 -0.56 0.00 30.10
N ASP A 182 0.55 0.61 29.72
CA ASP A 182 1.11 1.78 30.39
C ASP A 182 0.83 3.09 29.63
N GLY A 183 0.04 3.02 28.56
CA GLY A 183 -0.25 4.13 27.67
C GLY A 183 0.97 4.66 26.94
N SER A 184 2.06 3.88 26.86
CA SER A 184 3.22 4.26 26.07
C SER A 184 2.94 4.17 24.58
N VAL A 185 3.66 4.99 23.81
CA VAL A 185 3.60 4.96 22.35
C VAL A 185 4.68 4.01 21.86
N GLU A 186 4.27 2.82 21.44
CA GLU A 186 5.17 1.78 20.98
C GLU A 186 5.30 1.82 19.46
N THR A 187 6.53 1.81 18.94
CA THR A 187 6.77 1.52 17.52
C THR A 187 7.01 0.03 17.36
N VAL A 188 6.00 -0.69 16.90
CA VAL A 188 6.05 -2.13 16.68
C VAL A 188 6.64 -2.40 15.30
N ASN A 189 7.82 -2.99 15.25
CA ASN A 189 8.40 -3.49 14.00
C ASN A 189 7.81 -4.86 13.68
N THR A 190 7.38 -5.06 12.45
CA THR A 190 6.80 -6.34 12.03
C THR A 190 7.87 -7.26 11.45
N SER A 191 7.66 -8.57 11.58
CA SER A 191 8.45 -9.53 10.82
C SER A 191 8.18 -9.31 9.31
N SER A 192 9.17 -9.55 8.45
CA SER A 192 9.07 -9.31 7.00
C SER A 192 8.06 -10.27 6.36
N ASN A 193 6.78 -9.97 6.51
CA ASN A 193 5.68 -10.77 5.99
C ASN A 193 5.06 -10.08 4.79
N SER A 194 4.99 -10.82 3.71
CA SER A 194 4.21 -10.48 2.53
C SER A 194 2.73 -10.77 2.78
N PHE A 195 1.83 -9.89 2.35
CA PHE A 195 0.39 -10.09 2.37
C PHE A 195 -0.23 -9.56 1.06
N ALA A 196 -1.42 -10.05 0.73
CA ALA A 196 -2.11 -9.69 -0.52
C ALA A 196 -3.58 -9.34 -0.32
N ASN A 197 -4.18 -9.60 0.85
CA ASN A 197 -5.63 -9.51 1.02
C ASN A 197 -6.05 -8.52 2.12
N SER A 198 -5.49 -8.64 3.32
CA SER A 198 -5.95 -7.85 4.47
C SER A 198 -4.88 -7.58 5.52
N LEU A 199 -5.09 -6.49 6.25
CA LEU A 199 -4.48 -6.21 7.55
C LEU A 199 -5.58 -6.16 8.61
N GLU A 200 -5.32 -6.71 9.78
CA GLU A 200 -6.30 -6.81 10.85
C GLU A 200 -5.64 -6.50 12.19
N PHE A 201 -6.03 -5.40 12.81
CA PHE A 201 -5.65 -5.05 14.18
C PHE A 201 -6.68 -5.62 15.14
N VAL A 202 -6.23 -6.45 16.06
CA VAL A 202 -7.03 -7.00 17.16
C VAL A 202 -6.64 -6.25 18.42
N PHE A 203 -7.65 -5.65 19.03
CA PHE A 203 -7.61 -4.95 20.30
C PHE A 203 -8.27 -5.86 21.33
N ASP A 204 -7.60 -6.07 22.46
CA ASP A 204 -8.19 -6.77 23.61
C ASP A 204 -8.65 -5.80 24.70
N GLY A 205 -8.91 -4.55 24.30
CA GLY A 205 -9.58 -3.48 25.03
C GLY A 205 -9.17 -2.11 24.53
N SER A 206 -8.81 -1.19 25.43
CA SER A 206 -8.62 0.21 25.08
C SER A 206 -7.24 0.49 24.45
N GLY A 207 -7.18 1.50 23.61
CA GLY A 207 -5.99 1.84 22.84
C GLY A 207 -6.25 2.34 21.43
N GLY A 208 -5.14 2.49 20.71
CA GLY A 208 -5.16 3.02 19.35
C GLY A 208 -3.95 2.66 18.52
N VAL A 209 -4.10 2.76 17.20
CA VAL A 209 -3.03 2.51 16.23
C VAL A 209 -2.88 3.68 15.27
N ASP A 210 -1.65 3.89 14.79
CA ASP A 210 -1.31 4.93 13.82
C ASP A 210 -0.02 4.57 13.06
N ASP A 211 0.37 5.41 12.10
CA ASP A 211 1.64 5.32 11.36
C ASP A 211 1.93 3.91 10.80
N ILE A 212 0.92 3.29 10.18
CA ILE A 212 1.02 1.94 9.63
C ILE A 212 1.82 2.02 8.33
N LYS A 213 3.09 1.61 8.37
CA LYS A 213 4.00 1.66 7.24
C LYS A 213 3.86 0.41 6.39
N VAL A 214 3.25 0.57 5.22
CA VAL A 214 3.07 -0.50 4.24
C VAL A 214 3.98 -0.24 3.06
N CYS A 215 4.66 -1.29 2.61
CA CYS A 215 5.50 -1.27 1.43
C CYS A 215 5.00 -2.28 0.41
N ARG A 216 5.40 -2.08 -0.83
CA ARG A 216 5.28 -3.06 -1.92
C ARG A 216 6.64 -3.19 -2.58
N GLU A 217 6.88 -4.28 -3.30
CA GLU A 217 8.12 -4.41 -4.08
C GLU A 217 8.25 -3.21 -5.03
N GLY A 218 9.46 -2.63 -5.06
CA GLY A 218 9.80 -1.67 -6.10
C GLY A 218 9.78 -2.41 -7.42
N ARG A 219 8.94 -1.98 -8.36
CA ARG A 219 9.16 -2.25 -9.77
C ARG A 219 10.23 -1.26 -10.23
N GLU A 220 11.14 -1.67 -11.12
CA GLU A 220 12.41 -0.96 -11.40
C GLU A 220 12.29 0.58 -11.37
N GLU A 221 13.26 1.27 -10.74
CA GLU A 221 13.51 2.70 -10.97
C GLU A 221 14.08 2.88 -12.39
N GLY A 222 13.20 2.62 -13.34
CA GLY A 222 13.38 2.55 -14.77
C GLY A 222 12.03 2.24 -15.41
N GLY A 223 10.95 2.80 -14.86
CA GLY A 223 9.65 2.70 -15.50
C GLY A 223 9.62 3.56 -16.76
N ASP A 224 8.98 3.05 -17.79
CA ASP A 224 8.68 3.85 -18.97
C ASP A 224 7.52 4.79 -18.68
N GLY A 225 7.40 5.85 -19.47
CA GLY A 225 6.29 6.78 -19.36
C GLY A 225 6.22 7.70 -20.56
N CYS A 226 5.06 7.75 -21.18
CA CYS A 226 4.77 8.70 -22.25
C CYS A 226 3.92 9.85 -21.69
N THR A 227 4.30 11.08 -22.02
CA THR A 227 3.67 12.29 -21.48
C THR A 227 2.24 12.45 -22.01
N PRO A 228 1.38 13.29 -21.38
CA PRO A 228 0.12 13.71 -21.99
C PRO A 228 0.30 14.32 -23.38
N GLY A 229 1.47 14.89 -23.66
CA GLY A 229 1.82 15.45 -24.96
C GLY A 229 1.95 14.41 -26.07
N TYR A 230 2.43 13.20 -25.75
CA TYR A 230 2.51 12.05 -26.63
C TYR A 230 1.11 11.52 -26.94
N TRP A 231 0.39 11.10 -25.90
CA TRP A 231 -0.90 10.42 -26.03
C TRP A 231 -1.99 11.22 -26.77
N LYS A 232 -1.91 12.56 -26.74
CA LYS A 232 -2.90 13.42 -27.41
C LYS A 232 -2.67 13.61 -28.91
N GLN A 233 -1.53 13.19 -29.46
CA GLN A 233 -1.26 13.40 -30.88
C GLN A 233 -1.97 12.34 -31.74
N PRO A 234 -2.64 12.75 -32.84
CA PRO A 234 -3.34 11.81 -33.71
C PRO A 234 -2.46 10.70 -34.30
N HIS A 235 -1.16 10.94 -34.48
CA HIS A 235 -0.23 9.94 -35.03
C HIS A 235 0.23 8.90 -34.01
N HIS A 236 -0.15 9.02 -32.73
CA HIS A 236 0.10 8.03 -31.69
C HIS A 236 -1.21 7.35 -31.23
N PHE A 237 -2.34 7.57 -31.93
CA PHE A 237 -3.62 6.92 -31.58
C PHE A 237 -3.59 5.40 -31.82
N ASP A 238 -2.68 4.91 -32.65
CA ASP A 238 -2.39 3.49 -32.82
C ASP A 238 -1.75 2.85 -31.57
N SER A 239 -1.19 3.66 -30.68
CA SER A 239 -0.61 3.21 -29.41
C SER A 239 -1.64 3.09 -28.29
N TRP A 240 -2.87 3.57 -28.48
CA TRP A 240 -3.95 3.41 -27.52
C TRP A 240 -4.36 1.93 -27.50
N ALA A 241 -4.12 1.28 -26.35
CA ALA A 241 -4.42 -0.13 -26.18
C ALA A 241 -5.88 -0.33 -25.74
N ASP A 242 -6.48 -1.42 -26.22
CA ASP A 242 -7.78 -1.89 -25.72
C ASP A 242 -7.74 -2.00 -24.18
N PRO A 243 -8.81 -1.60 -23.47
CA PRO A 243 -10.13 -1.23 -24.00
C PRO A 243 -10.34 0.29 -24.24
N TYR A 244 -9.28 1.11 -24.28
CA TYR A 244 -9.43 2.57 -24.23
C TYR A 244 -9.41 3.23 -25.61
N ASP A 245 -10.42 4.06 -25.91
CA ASP A 245 -10.54 4.81 -27.17
C ASP A 245 -10.51 6.34 -26.95
N PRO A 246 -9.96 7.14 -27.89
CA PRO A 246 -9.99 8.61 -27.82
C PRO A 246 -11.38 9.22 -27.63
N THR A 247 -12.43 8.51 -28.03
CA THR A 247 -13.83 8.93 -27.96
C THR A 247 -14.58 8.46 -26.71
N ASP A 248 -13.98 7.58 -25.91
CA ASP A 248 -14.55 7.14 -24.62
C ASP A 248 -14.78 8.35 -23.73
N LEU A 249 -15.93 8.40 -23.04
CA LEU A 249 -16.15 9.45 -22.06
C LEU A 249 -15.22 9.22 -20.87
N PHE A 250 -14.72 10.30 -20.29
CA PHE A 250 -13.95 10.21 -19.06
C PHE A 250 -14.74 9.49 -17.95
N SER A 251 -16.04 9.73 -17.90
CA SER A 251 -16.97 9.10 -16.94
C SER A 251 -17.23 7.62 -17.16
N ASP A 252 -16.79 7.04 -18.29
CA ASP A 252 -16.94 5.61 -18.53
C ASP A 252 -15.90 4.80 -17.73
N HIS A 253 -14.79 5.45 -17.34
CA HIS A 253 -13.65 4.81 -16.66
C HIS A 253 -13.36 5.39 -15.27
N PHE A 254 -13.79 6.63 -15.00
CA PHE A 254 -13.51 7.38 -13.78
C PHE A 254 -14.77 8.05 -13.22
N GLU A 255 -14.69 8.53 -11.98
CA GLU A 255 -15.67 9.45 -11.43
C GLU A 255 -15.83 10.70 -12.31
N ASN A 256 -17.07 11.19 -12.46
CA ASN A 256 -17.44 12.18 -13.48
C ASN A 256 -16.96 13.62 -13.17
N ALA A 257 -15.64 13.82 -13.24
CA ALA A 257 -14.98 15.10 -12.99
C ALA A 257 -14.97 16.05 -14.20
N PHE A 258 -15.18 15.49 -15.39
CA PHE A 258 -15.18 16.22 -16.66
C PHE A 258 -16.45 15.90 -17.46
N PRO A 259 -17.61 16.44 -17.06
CA PRO A 259 -18.89 16.07 -17.66
C PRO A 259 -18.91 16.24 -19.18
N GLY A 260 -19.18 15.13 -19.88
CA GLY A 260 -19.31 15.09 -21.34
C GLY A 260 -18.00 15.22 -22.12
N LEU A 261 -16.85 15.24 -21.45
CA LEU A 261 -15.56 15.21 -22.14
C LEU A 261 -15.06 13.78 -22.36
N THR A 262 -14.47 13.54 -23.53
CA THR A 262 -13.78 12.28 -23.82
C THR A 262 -12.39 12.23 -23.19
N LEU A 263 -11.78 11.05 -23.13
CA LEU A 263 -10.38 10.88 -22.71
C LEU A 263 -9.42 11.81 -23.50
N LEU A 264 -9.58 11.89 -24.82
CA LEU A 264 -8.77 12.78 -25.67
C LEU A 264 -9.00 14.26 -25.34
N GLN A 265 -10.26 14.66 -25.14
CA GLN A 265 -10.58 16.04 -24.78
C GLN A 265 -10.00 16.43 -23.42
N VAL A 266 -9.99 15.49 -22.46
CA VAL A 266 -9.34 15.69 -21.16
C VAL A 266 -7.83 15.84 -21.31
N LEU A 267 -7.16 15.03 -22.14
CA LEU A 267 -5.73 15.20 -22.48
C LEU A 267 -5.40 16.57 -23.10
N GLN A 268 -6.34 17.14 -23.85
CA GLN A 268 -6.18 18.42 -24.54
C GLN A 268 -6.46 19.64 -23.64
N ASN A 269 -7.02 19.46 -22.45
CA ASN A 269 -7.36 20.57 -21.55
C ASN A 269 -6.15 21.46 -21.23
N GLY A 270 -6.37 22.76 -21.08
CA GLY A 270 -5.38 23.70 -20.56
C GLY A 270 -5.44 23.89 -19.04
N GLY A 271 -4.46 24.61 -18.48
CA GLY A 271 -4.49 25.07 -17.08
C GLY A 271 -3.95 24.07 -16.04
N GLY A 272 -4.07 24.46 -14.76
CA GLY A 272 -3.61 23.74 -13.56
C GLY A 272 -4.75 23.06 -12.78
N GLY A 273 -4.49 22.60 -11.55
CA GLY A 273 -5.51 22.00 -10.68
C GLY A 273 -6.13 20.74 -11.28
N LEU A 274 -7.46 20.61 -11.20
CA LEU A 274 -8.19 19.44 -11.71
C LEU A 274 -7.89 19.17 -13.19
N ASN A 275 -7.81 20.20 -14.04
CA ASN A 275 -7.49 20.01 -15.45
C ASN A 275 -6.08 19.43 -15.67
N ALA A 276 -5.11 19.85 -14.87
CA ALA A 276 -3.76 19.26 -14.93
C ALA A 276 -3.77 17.82 -14.44
N LEU A 277 -4.47 17.54 -13.33
CA LEU A 277 -4.65 16.16 -12.86
C LEU A 277 -5.28 15.30 -13.96
N GLY A 278 -6.40 15.72 -14.55
CA GLY A 278 -7.08 14.98 -15.62
C GLY A 278 -6.16 14.61 -16.78
N ARG A 279 -5.35 15.55 -17.28
CA ARG A 279 -4.36 15.25 -18.33
C ARG A 279 -3.37 14.15 -17.92
N HIS A 280 -2.80 14.26 -16.72
CA HIS A 280 -1.83 13.27 -16.25
C HIS A 280 -2.49 11.95 -15.88
N THR A 281 -3.75 11.94 -15.43
CA THR A 281 -4.54 10.73 -15.18
C THR A 281 -4.77 9.95 -16.46
N VAL A 282 -5.24 10.58 -17.54
CA VAL A 282 -5.47 9.87 -18.81
C VAL A 282 -4.16 9.34 -19.38
N ALA A 283 -3.07 10.12 -19.31
CA ALA A 283 -1.76 9.64 -19.73
C ALA A 283 -1.26 8.46 -18.88
N ALA A 284 -1.47 8.49 -17.57
CA ALA A 284 -1.10 7.39 -16.67
C ALA A 284 -1.91 6.12 -16.98
N LEU A 285 -3.20 6.26 -17.29
CA LEU A 285 -4.06 5.16 -17.69
C LEU A 285 -3.54 4.50 -18.96
N LEU A 286 -3.25 5.28 -20.00
CA LEU A 286 -2.74 4.77 -21.27
C LEU A 286 -1.36 4.15 -21.14
N ASN A 287 -0.46 4.76 -20.36
CA ASN A 287 0.82 4.14 -20.02
C ASN A 287 0.63 2.80 -19.30
N SER A 288 -0.27 2.73 -18.32
CA SER A 288 -0.54 1.49 -17.55
C SER A 288 -1.18 0.37 -18.37
N ALA A 289 -1.88 0.71 -19.45
CA ALA A 289 -2.57 -0.23 -20.32
C ALA A 289 -1.71 -0.70 -21.50
N SER A 290 -0.66 0.05 -21.84
CA SER A 290 0.18 -0.25 -22.99
C SER A 290 1.10 -1.44 -22.72
N GLY A 291 1.04 -2.45 -23.58
CA GLY A 291 1.97 -3.58 -23.53
C GLY A 291 3.43 -3.20 -23.88
N GLY A 292 3.65 -1.99 -24.40
CA GLY A 292 4.98 -1.48 -24.75
C GLY A 292 5.56 -0.48 -23.76
N VAL A 293 4.84 -0.14 -22.69
CA VAL A 293 5.29 0.79 -21.64
C VAL A 293 5.38 0.02 -20.33
N SER A 294 6.58 -0.13 -19.78
CA SER A 294 6.75 -0.69 -18.43
C SER A 294 6.36 0.33 -17.36
N PHE A 295 5.06 0.65 -17.28
CA PHE A 295 4.52 1.63 -16.34
C PHE A 295 4.37 1.04 -14.93
N GLU A 296 4.61 1.86 -13.91
CA GLU A 296 4.66 1.38 -12.52
C GLU A 296 3.29 0.99 -11.97
N LEU A 297 2.24 1.70 -12.40
CA LEU A 297 0.87 1.48 -11.95
C LEU A 297 0.11 0.64 -12.97
N SER A 298 -0.82 -0.18 -12.48
CA SER A 298 -1.86 -0.82 -13.27
C SER A 298 -3.00 0.15 -13.61
N PRO A 299 -3.83 -0.16 -14.62
CA PRO A 299 -5.01 0.66 -14.94
C PRO A 299 -5.95 0.86 -13.75
N SER A 300 -6.19 -0.20 -12.96
CA SER A 300 -7.04 -0.11 -11.77
C SER A 300 -6.45 0.81 -10.69
N GLU A 301 -5.14 0.83 -10.50
CA GLU A 301 -4.49 1.74 -9.55
C GLU A 301 -4.62 3.19 -10.00
N VAL A 302 -4.49 3.48 -11.29
CA VAL A 302 -4.69 4.84 -11.82
C VAL A 302 -6.13 5.30 -11.63
N ILE A 303 -7.10 4.42 -11.93
CA ILE A 303 -8.54 4.68 -11.77
C ILE A 303 -8.89 4.95 -10.30
N ASN A 304 -8.49 4.04 -9.41
CA ASN A 304 -8.76 4.17 -7.98
C ASN A 304 -8.09 5.41 -7.38
N ALA A 305 -6.87 5.73 -7.82
CA ALA A 305 -6.16 6.90 -7.31
C ALA A 305 -6.89 8.19 -7.66
N PHE A 306 -7.38 8.31 -8.90
CA PHE A 306 -8.16 9.47 -9.31
C PHE A 306 -9.51 9.54 -8.58
N ASN A 307 -10.26 8.44 -8.56
CA ASN A 307 -11.59 8.37 -7.94
C ASN A 307 -11.52 8.62 -6.43
N GLY A 308 -10.47 8.16 -5.75
CA GLY A 308 -10.26 8.40 -4.32
C GLY A 308 -9.95 9.86 -3.96
N VAL A 309 -9.52 10.67 -4.93
CA VAL A 309 -9.21 12.09 -4.73
C VAL A 309 -10.36 13.00 -5.19
N PHE A 310 -11.26 12.53 -6.05
CA PHE A 310 -12.36 13.33 -6.60
C PHE A 310 -13.71 13.01 -5.93
N PRO A 311 -14.50 14.02 -5.49
CA PRO A 311 -14.17 15.44 -5.45
C PRO A 311 -13.18 15.76 -4.31
N GLY A 312 -12.25 16.67 -4.57
CA GLY A 312 -11.20 17.04 -3.62
C GLY A 312 -10.75 18.49 -3.74
N SER A 313 -9.83 18.86 -2.85
CA SER A 313 -9.19 20.18 -2.81
C SER A 313 -8.10 20.32 -3.86
N LYS A 314 -7.72 21.57 -4.17
CA LYS A 314 -6.60 21.87 -5.06
C LYS A 314 -5.29 21.21 -4.60
N SER A 315 -5.05 21.13 -3.29
CA SER A 315 -3.85 20.49 -2.73
C SER A 315 -3.81 19.00 -3.01
N GLN A 316 -4.95 18.31 -2.84
CA GLN A 316 -5.08 16.88 -3.15
C GLN A 316 -4.88 16.63 -4.66
N TYR A 317 -5.49 17.46 -5.51
CA TYR A 317 -5.30 17.37 -6.96
C TYR A 317 -3.85 17.57 -7.40
N GLU A 318 -3.17 18.58 -6.87
CA GLU A 318 -1.76 18.84 -7.18
C GLU A 318 -0.85 17.70 -6.69
N SER A 319 -1.14 17.12 -5.52
CA SER A 319 -0.37 16.00 -4.97
C SER A 319 -0.44 14.77 -5.86
N LEU A 320 -1.65 14.34 -6.26
CA LEU A 320 -1.81 13.20 -7.16
C LEU A 320 -1.27 13.49 -8.57
N LYS A 321 -1.49 14.71 -9.09
CA LYS A 321 -0.94 15.11 -10.38
C LYS A 321 0.58 15.04 -10.39
N ASN A 322 1.27 15.48 -9.33
CA ASN A 322 2.73 15.42 -9.25
C ASN A 322 3.24 13.98 -9.29
N ARG A 323 2.53 13.06 -8.61
CA ARG A 323 2.83 11.63 -8.68
C ARG A 323 2.71 11.12 -10.12
N PHE A 324 1.58 11.33 -10.78
CA PHE A 324 1.40 10.88 -12.18
C PHE A 324 2.35 11.58 -13.16
N ALA A 325 2.66 12.86 -12.96
CA ALA A 325 3.65 13.57 -13.76
C ALA A 325 5.02 12.90 -13.66
N GLY A 326 5.49 12.60 -12.44
CA GLY A 326 6.77 11.90 -12.23
C GLY A 326 6.84 10.51 -12.88
N LEU A 327 5.70 9.84 -13.07
CA LEU A 327 5.62 8.56 -13.79
C LEU A 327 5.56 8.75 -15.32
N ASN A 328 4.73 9.67 -15.79
CA ASN A 328 4.46 9.89 -17.21
C ASN A 328 5.60 10.62 -17.93
N GLU A 329 6.44 11.36 -17.21
CA GLU A 329 7.56 12.14 -17.73
C GLU A 329 8.88 11.37 -17.70
N ARG A 330 8.81 10.04 -17.58
CA ARG A 330 9.95 9.13 -17.75
C ARG A 330 10.27 8.97 -19.25
N LEU A 331 11.10 7.98 -19.60
CA LEU A 331 11.43 7.71 -20.99
C LEU A 331 10.23 7.06 -21.68
N CYS A 332 9.79 7.60 -22.82
CA CYS A 332 8.74 6.98 -23.63
C CYS A 332 9.39 5.96 -24.59
N PRO A 333 9.08 4.66 -24.48
CA PRO A 333 9.66 3.60 -25.31
C PRO A 333 8.91 3.44 -26.64
N LEU A 334 7.78 4.12 -26.78
CA LEU A 334 6.93 4.08 -27.96
C LEU A 334 7.40 5.10 -29.01
N ASN A 335 7.08 4.83 -30.27
CA ASN A 335 7.51 5.61 -31.43
C ASN A 335 6.78 6.95 -31.55
#